data_AF-A0A1R3V091-F1
#
_entry.id   AF-A0A1R3V091-F1
#
_cell.length_a   1.000
_cell.length_b   1.000
_cell.length_c   1.000
_cell.angle_alpha   90.00
_cell.angle_beta   90.00
_cell.angle_gamma   90.00
#
_symmetry.space_group_name_H-M   'P 1'
#
loop_
_entity.id
_entity.type
_entity.pdbx_description
1 polymer ?
#
loop_
_entity_poly.entity_id
_entity_poly.type
_entity_poly.pdbx_seq_one_letter_code
_entity_poly.pdbx_strand_id
1 'polypeptide(L)'
;MTTPEKWWVPPPEFESQAEQNRLDFKEQFGSFEAAECSGFWVGTSMDGQWLAFHFDRPDGSVVRIALPDAQQFLTEVMGTLDEMVKRQLGQAETHGSA
;
A
#
# COMPACT_ATOMS: atom_id res chain seq x y z
N MET A 1 -21.05 1.98 -18.03
CA MET A 1 -20.35 1.69 -16.77
C MET A 1 -19.70 2.99 -16.33
N THR A 2 -20.17 3.59 -15.24
CA THR A 2 -19.58 4.80 -14.67
C THR A 2 -18.22 4.43 -14.07
N THR A 3 -17.16 5.11 -14.50
CA THR A 3 -15.84 5.06 -13.84
C THR A 3 -16.06 5.27 -12.34
N PRO A 4 -15.58 4.40 -11.45
CA PRO A 4 -15.72 4.64 -10.02
C PRO A 4 -15.09 6.00 -9.72
N GLU A 5 -15.89 6.92 -9.18
CA GLU A 5 -15.39 8.21 -8.72
C GLU A 5 -14.21 7.96 -7.79
N LYS A 6 -13.11 8.69 -8.02
CA LYS A 6 -11.89 8.58 -7.23
C LYS A 6 -12.25 9.02 -5.80
N TRP A 7 -12.57 8.07 -4.94
CA TRP A 7 -13.08 8.31 -3.59
C TRP A 7 -12.04 8.93 -2.64
N TRP A 8 -10.77 8.98 -3.10
CA TRP A 8 -9.66 9.62 -2.42
C TRP A 8 -8.78 10.38 -3.41
N VAL A 9 -8.44 11.64 -3.09
CA VAL A 9 -7.48 12.45 -3.85
C VAL A 9 -6.29 12.74 -2.95
N PRO A 10 -5.06 12.38 -3.36
CA PRO A 10 -3.88 12.65 -2.55
C PRO A 10 -3.65 14.17 -2.44
N PRO A 11 -3.12 14.67 -1.31
CA PRO A 11 -2.64 16.04 -1.23
C PRO A 11 -1.57 16.31 -2.32
N PRO A 12 -1.63 17.45 -3.04
CA PRO A 12 -0.74 17.73 -4.17
C PRO A 12 0.76 17.64 -3.83
N GLU A 13 1.12 17.97 -2.59
CA GLU A 13 2.49 17.94 -2.08
C GLU A 13 3.14 16.54 -2.08
N PHE A 14 2.33 15.47 -2.07
CA PHE A 14 2.83 14.09 -2.02
C PHE A 14 2.72 13.37 -3.37
N GLU A 15 2.08 13.96 -4.39
CA GLU A 15 1.79 13.28 -5.65
C GLU A 15 3.06 12.94 -6.44
N SER A 16 3.98 13.90 -6.59
CA SER A 16 5.23 13.70 -7.32
C SER A 16 6.19 12.75 -6.60
N GLN A 17 6.26 12.83 -5.27
CA GLN A 17 7.08 11.94 -4.45
C GLN A 17 6.54 10.50 -4.48
N ALA A 18 5.22 10.33 -4.40
CA ALA A 18 4.58 9.01 -4.44
C ALA A 18 4.78 8.30 -5.78
N GLU A 19 4.84 9.04 -6.89
CA GLU A 19 5.17 8.42 -8.19
C GLU A 19 6.62 7.94 -8.24
N GLN A 20 7.58 8.75 -7.79
CA GLN A 20 8.98 8.35 -7.77
C GLN A 20 9.20 7.14 -6.85
N ASN A 21 8.62 7.16 -5.64
CA ASN A 21 8.70 6.04 -4.70
C ASN A 21 8.19 4.74 -5.31
N ARG A 22 7.11 4.79 -6.10
CA ARG A 22 6.54 3.62 -6.79
C ARG A 22 7.45 3.06 -7.88
N LEU A 23 8.20 3.90 -8.59
CA LEU A 23 9.20 3.45 -9.56
C LEU A 23 10.37 2.76 -8.86
N ASP A 24 10.93 3.42 -7.84
CA ASP A 24 12.07 2.91 -7.08
C ASP A 24 11.72 1.59 -6.37
N PHE A 25 10.51 1.48 -5.84
CA PHE A 25 10.01 0.25 -5.21
C PHE A 25 10.01 -0.94 -6.17
N LYS A 26 9.56 -0.75 -7.42
CA LYS A 26 9.51 -1.83 -8.43
C LYS A 26 10.91 -2.35 -8.78
N GLU A 27 11.92 -1.48 -8.72
CA GLU A 27 13.31 -1.86 -8.98
C GLU A 27 13.95 -2.56 -7.77
N GLN A 28 13.63 -2.13 -6.55
CA GLN A 28 14.37 -2.50 -5.34
C GLN A 28 13.71 -3.59 -4.48
N PHE A 29 12.40 -3.83 -4.60
CA PHE A 29 11.66 -4.66 -3.64
C PHE A 29 12.07 -6.14 -3.64
N GLY A 30 12.46 -6.68 -4.80
CA GLY A 30 12.83 -8.09 -4.93
C GLY A 30 11.61 -9.03 -4.98
N SER A 31 11.66 -10.16 -4.27
CA SER A 31 10.63 -11.22 -4.34
C SER A 31 9.49 -10.98 -3.36
N PHE A 32 8.26 -10.89 -3.88
CA PHE A 32 7.04 -10.78 -3.09
C PHE A 32 6.72 -12.04 -2.28
N GLU A 33 6.95 -13.23 -2.86
CA GLU A 33 6.72 -14.51 -2.17
C GLU A 33 7.66 -14.68 -0.96
N ALA A 34 8.92 -14.27 -1.10
CA ALA A 34 9.88 -14.33 -0.01
C ALA A 34 9.58 -13.30 1.11
N ALA A 35 8.82 -12.25 0.79
CA ALA A 35 8.44 -11.18 1.70
C ALA A 35 7.00 -11.32 2.23
N GLU A 36 6.29 -12.39 1.89
CA GLU A 36 4.91 -12.63 2.31
C GLU A 36 4.81 -12.64 3.85
N CYS A 37 3.89 -11.86 4.41
CA CYS A 37 3.63 -11.87 5.84
C CYS A 37 2.64 -12.99 6.19
N SER A 38 2.87 -13.68 7.31
CA SER A 38 1.96 -14.71 7.81
C SER A 38 0.78 -14.14 8.62
N GLY A 39 0.90 -12.89 9.07
CA GLY A 39 -0.13 -12.15 9.79
C GLY A 39 0.26 -10.69 9.97
N PHE A 40 -0.73 -9.82 10.17
CA PHE A 40 -0.47 -8.42 10.51
C PHE A 40 -1.60 -7.78 11.33
N TRP A 41 -1.24 -6.81 12.17
CA TRP A 41 -2.18 -5.97 12.91
C TRP A 41 -1.83 -4.49 12.72
N VAL A 42 -2.85 -3.64 12.76
CA VAL A 42 -2.72 -2.18 12.70
C VAL A 42 -3.38 -1.59 13.94
N GLY A 43 -2.74 -0.60 14.56
CA GLY A 43 -3.25 0.05 15.75
C GLY A 43 -2.78 1.49 15.88
N THR A 44 -3.28 2.17 16.90
CA THR A 44 -2.91 3.56 17.22
C THR A 44 -2.43 3.66 18.66
N SER A 45 -1.57 4.65 18.93
CA SER A 45 -1.21 4.98 20.31
C SER A 45 -2.43 5.51 21.08
N MET A 46 -2.39 5.42 22.41
CA MET A 46 -3.48 5.88 23.28
C MET A 46 -3.81 7.37 23.12
N ASP A 47 -2.83 8.20 22.75
CA ASP A 47 -2.96 9.63 22.48
C ASP A 47 -3.31 9.95 21.01
N GLY A 48 -3.44 8.93 20.17
CA GLY A 48 -3.77 9.06 18.74
C GLY A 48 -2.69 9.70 17.88
N GLN A 49 -1.48 9.94 18.39
CA GLN A 49 -0.39 10.60 17.64
C GLN A 49 0.37 9.65 16.71
N TRP A 50 0.21 8.34 16.88
CA TRP A 50 0.96 7.33 16.15
C TRP A 50 0.04 6.30 15.49
N LEU A 51 0.37 5.95 14.25
CA LEU A 51 -0.12 4.75 13.59
C LEU A 51 0.95 3.67 13.68
N ALA A 52 0.59 2.46 14.09
CA ALA A 52 1.53 1.37 14.28
C ALA A 52 1.12 0.12 13.51
N PHE A 53 2.13 -0.59 13.01
CA PHE A 53 2.02 -1.83 12.28
C PHE A 53 2.79 -2.94 12.99
N HIS A 54 2.21 -4.12 12.96
CA HIS A 54 2.81 -5.37 13.41
C HIS A 54 2.74 -6.35 12.24
N PHE A 55 3.88 -6.90 11.83
CA PHE A 55 3.95 -7.92 10.78
C PHE A 55 4.67 -9.15 11.30
N ASP A 56 4.00 -10.30 11.20
CA ASP A 56 4.58 -11.61 11.48
C ASP A 56 5.21 -12.15 10.20
N ARG A 57 6.49 -12.54 10.26
CA ARG A 57 7.21 -13.14 9.14
C ARG A 57 7.16 -14.67 9.18
N PRO A 58 7.32 -15.35 8.04
CA PRO A 58 7.30 -16.82 7.99
C PRO A 58 8.40 -17.49 8.82
N ASP A 59 9.52 -16.80 9.03
CA ASP A 59 10.64 -17.26 9.87
C ASP A 59 10.37 -17.11 11.38
N GLY A 60 9.19 -16.62 11.76
CA GLY A 60 8.78 -16.38 13.14
C GLY A 60 9.29 -15.05 13.72
N SER A 61 10.03 -14.26 12.95
CA SER A 61 10.42 -12.91 13.36
C SER A 61 9.26 -11.92 13.21
N VAL A 62 9.34 -10.82 13.96
CA VAL A 62 8.27 -9.81 13.99
C VAL A 62 8.86 -8.44 13.67
N VAL A 63 8.21 -7.73 12.75
CA VAL A 63 8.52 -6.32 12.42
C VAL A 63 7.46 -5.41 13.02
N ARG A 64 7.90 -4.40 13.77
CA ARG A 64 7.05 -3.36 14.35
C ARG A 64 7.50 -2.00 13.86
N ILE A 65 6.57 -1.24 13.29
CA ILE A 65 6.83 0.11 12.76
C ILE A 65 5.78 1.04 13.33
N ALA A 66 6.20 2.19 13.85
CA ALA A 66 5.31 3.26 14.28
C ALA A 66 5.63 4.53 13.48
N LEU A 67 4.60 5.15 12.93
CA LEU A 67 4.69 6.35 12.11
C LEU A 67 4.04 7.52 12.87
N PRO A 68 4.77 8.62 13.10
CA PRO A 68 4.18 9.89 13.47
C PRO A 68 3.59 10.51 12.20
N ASP A 69 2.43 11.15 12.30
CA ASP A 69 1.74 11.79 11.16
C ASP A 69 1.56 10.87 9.92
N ALA A 70 0.45 10.13 9.91
CA ALA A 70 0.19 9.09 8.92
C ALA A 70 -0.30 9.60 7.54
N GLN A 71 -0.32 10.91 7.27
CA GLN A 71 -0.90 11.45 6.03
C GLN A 71 -0.13 11.04 4.77
N GLN A 72 1.20 11.15 4.78
CA GLN A 72 2.04 10.70 3.66
C GLN A 72 1.88 9.19 3.45
N PHE A 73 1.92 8.42 4.53
CA PHE A 73 1.72 6.97 4.48
C PHE A 73 0.38 6.60 3.85
N LEU A 74 -0.71 7.25 4.27
CA LEU A 74 -2.03 6.99 3.71
C LEU A 74 -2.07 7.31 2.21
N THR A 75 -1.42 8.40 1.79
CA THR A 75 -1.33 8.78 0.38
C THR A 75 -0.66 7.69 -0.46
N GLU A 76 0.47 7.17 -0.01
CA GLU A 76 1.22 6.10 -0.68
C GLU A 76 0.41 4.80 -0.75
N VAL A 77 -0.19 4.38 0.37
CA VAL A 77 -1.00 3.16 0.44
C VAL A 77 -2.21 3.27 -0.49
N MET A 78 -2.96 4.36 -0.42
CA MET A 78 -4.16 4.53 -1.22
C MET A 78 -3.84 4.57 -2.72
N GLY A 79 -2.80 5.30 -3.13
CA GLY A 79 -2.36 5.35 -4.52
C GLY A 79 -1.90 3.98 -5.05
N THR A 80 -1.20 3.21 -4.21
CA THR A 80 -0.71 1.88 -4.58
C THR A 80 -1.86 0.85 -4.66
N LEU A 81 -2.83 0.91 -3.75
CA LEU A 81 -4.03 0.06 -3.81
C LEU A 81 -4.86 0.34 -5.07
N ASP A 82 -5.03 1.62 -5.44
CA ASP A 82 -5.69 2.01 -6.70
C ASP A 82 -4.98 1.42 -7.92
N GLU A 83 -3.63 1.45 -7.96
CA GLU A 83 -2.86 0.80 -9.03
C GLU A 83 -3.08 -0.72 -9.04
N MET A 84 -3.08 -1.36 -7.88
CA MET A 84 -3.30 -2.80 -7.72
C MET A 84 -4.67 -3.23 -8.26
N VAL A 85 -5.74 -2.53 -7.86
CA VAL A 85 -7.11 -2.79 -8.32
C VAL A 85 -7.23 -2.60 -9.83
N LYS A 86 -6.66 -1.52 -10.38
CA LYS A 86 -6.68 -1.29 -11.84
C LYS A 86 -6.00 -2.42 -12.60
N ARG A 87 -4.86 -2.92 -12.10
CA ARG A 87 -4.15 -4.06 -12.72
C ARG A 87 -4.98 -5.35 -12.64
N GLN A 88 -5.60 -5.64 -11.51
CA GLN A 88 -6.46 -6.81 -11.34
C GLN A 88 -7.69 -6.77 -12.26
N LEU A 89 -8.36 -5.62 -12.35
CA LEU A 89 -9.51 -5.42 -13.24
C LEU A 89 -9.11 -5.52 -14.72
N GLY A 90 -8.01 -4.88 -15.14
CA GLY A 90 -7.52 -4.98 -16.51
C GLY A 90 -7.12 -6.41 -16.91
N GLN A 91 -6.60 -7.20 -15.96
CA GLN A 91 -6.35 -8.64 -16.15
C GLN A 91 -7.65 -9.45 -16.25
N ALA A 92 -8.67 -9.12 -15.46
CA ALA A 92 -9.99 -9.76 -15.54
C ALA A 92 -10.67 -9.50 -16.90
N GLU A 93 -10.55 -8.28 -17.44
CA GLU A 93 -11.09 -7.92 -18.77
C GLU A 93 -10.37 -8.64 -19.92
N THR A 94 -9.06 -8.90 -19.79
CA THR A 94 -8.29 -9.66 -20.78
C THR A 94 -8.49 -11.17 -20.69
N HIS A 95 -8.89 -11.73 -19.54
CA HIS A 95 -9.26 -13.14 -19.40
C HIS A 95 -10.74 -13.45 -19.65
N GLY A 96 -11.62 -12.46 -19.64
CA GLY A 96 -13.05 -12.62 -19.98
C GLY A 96 -13.41 -12.50 -21.47
N SER A 97 -12.43 -12.26 -22.35
CA SER A 97 -12.61 -12.14 -23.81
C SER A 97 -11.92 -13.24 -24.63
N ALA A 98 -11.73 -14.43 -24.06
CA ALA A 98 -11.22 -15.61 -24.76
C ALA A 98 -12.30 -16.69 -24.93
#